data_AF-K7N0V5-F1
#
_entry.id   AF-K7N0V5-F1
#
_cell.length_a   1.000
_cell.length_b   1.000
_cell.length_c   1.000
_cell.angle_alpha   90.00
_cell.angle_beta   90.00
_cell.angle_gamma   90.00
#
_symmetry.space_group_name_H-M   'P 1'
#
loop_
_entity.id
_entity.type
_entity.pdbx_description
1 polymer ?
#
loop_
_entity_poly.entity_id
_entity_poly.type
_entity_poly.pdbx_seq_one_letter_code
_entity_poly.pdbx_strand_id
1 'polypeptide(L)'
;MDPNSRIMVPEDRHGLHAIDILDPDLMLGSDSVYYFHDMIVEMRKWGFEEGKTLFGFGYDFRQSNRLQETMDRLAAKLESIYNAAGGKKINIITHSMGGLLVKCFMCLQSDIFEKYVKNWVAICAPFQGAPGTINSTFLNGMSFVEGWEQNFYISKWSMHQLLIECPSIYELMGCPNSHWKHIPALELWRERHDSDGKSHIVLESYPPCDSIKVLEQALVNNIVNYNGEDLPLPFNFEILKWANKTWEILSSAKLPSQVKFYNIYGTSLETPHSVCFGSGDKPVTDLQQLRYFQAKYVCVDGDGTVPIESAKADGLNAEARVGVPGEHQRILREPHVFRLLKHWLKAGEPDPFYNPVNDYVILPTAFEMERHKEKGVEVASLKEEWEIISKVQDDQSSTADKVCSISVSQEGANQSYSEAHATVIVHPDSEGKQHVQLNALAVSVDAS
;
A
#
# COMPACT_ATOMS: atom_id res chain seq x y z
N MET A 1 -29.46 -6.67 -11.11
CA MET A 1 -28.64 -7.86 -11.45
C MET A 1 -29.56 -8.93 -11.99
N ASP A 2 -29.11 -9.73 -12.95
CA ASP A 2 -29.81 -10.94 -13.37
C ASP A 2 -30.09 -11.81 -12.14
N PRO A 3 -31.35 -12.13 -11.81
CA PRO A 3 -31.70 -12.92 -10.63
C PRO A 3 -31.12 -14.34 -10.66
N ASN A 4 -30.63 -14.80 -11.82
CA ASN A 4 -30.02 -16.11 -11.98
C ASN A 4 -28.50 -16.11 -11.73
N SER A 5 -27.89 -14.92 -11.59
CA SER A 5 -26.45 -14.78 -11.37
C SER A 5 -26.15 -14.56 -9.89
N ARG A 6 -25.17 -15.30 -9.36
CA ARG A 6 -24.68 -15.16 -7.98
C ARG A 6 -23.19 -14.90 -7.99
N ILE A 7 -22.75 -13.95 -7.17
CA ILE A 7 -21.34 -13.67 -6.95
C ILE A 7 -20.92 -14.38 -5.68
N MET A 8 -19.85 -15.17 -5.76
CA MET A 8 -19.34 -15.95 -4.64
C MET A 8 -17.83 -15.79 -4.58
N VAL A 9 -17.28 -15.88 -3.37
CA VAL A 9 -15.84 -15.94 -3.16
C VAL A 9 -15.45 -17.41 -3.04
N PRO A 10 -14.55 -17.92 -3.88
CA PRO A 10 -14.13 -19.32 -3.82
C PRO A 10 -13.51 -19.69 -2.46
N GLU A 11 -13.88 -20.86 -1.94
CA GLU A 11 -13.31 -21.41 -0.69
C GLU A 11 -12.39 -22.61 -0.94
N ASP A 12 -12.16 -22.94 -2.22
CA ASP A 12 -11.26 -24.00 -2.67
C ASP A 12 -9.84 -23.82 -2.12
N ARG A 13 -9.14 -24.95 -1.96
CA ARG A 13 -7.83 -25.02 -1.30
C ARG A 13 -7.83 -24.28 0.04
N HIS A 14 -8.89 -24.47 0.81
CA HIS A 14 -9.07 -23.85 2.13
C HIS A 14 -9.01 -22.31 2.10
N GLY A 15 -9.49 -21.71 1.00
CA GLY A 15 -9.50 -20.28 0.73
C GLY A 15 -8.22 -19.76 0.08
N LEU A 16 -7.20 -20.59 -0.13
CA LEU A 16 -5.97 -20.17 -0.81
C LEU A 16 -6.21 -19.89 -2.29
N HIS A 17 -7.14 -20.60 -2.92
CA HIS A 17 -7.43 -20.41 -4.35
C HIS A 17 -7.80 -18.95 -4.68
N ALA A 18 -8.59 -18.31 -3.81
CA ALA A 18 -9.06 -16.93 -4.02
C ALA A 18 -7.95 -15.86 -3.93
N ILE A 19 -6.77 -16.19 -3.41
CA ILE A 19 -5.66 -15.24 -3.22
C ILE A 19 -4.37 -15.65 -3.93
N ASP A 20 -4.29 -16.87 -4.46
CA ASP A 20 -3.09 -17.43 -5.10
C ASP A 20 -2.81 -16.75 -6.45
N ILE A 21 -3.69 -16.99 -7.43
CA ILE A 21 -3.57 -16.54 -8.81
C ILE A 21 -4.91 -15.96 -9.25
N LEU A 22 -4.93 -14.67 -9.60
CA LEU A 22 -6.17 -13.91 -9.84
C LEU A 22 -6.87 -14.30 -11.13
N ASP A 23 -6.11 -14.77 -12.12
CA ASP A 23 -6.63 -15.36 -13.36
C ASP A 23 -5.86 -16.65 -13.67
N PRO A 24 -6.39 -17.81 -13.23
CA PRO A 24 -5.77 -19.10 -13.48
C PRO A 24 -5.72 -19.51 -14.96
N ASP A 25 -6.58 -18.95 -15.81
CA ASP A 25 -6.61 -19.27 -17.24
C ASP A 25 -5.53 -18.50 -18.01
N LEU A 26 -5.06 -17.37 -17.47
CA LEU A 26 -3.94 -16.57 -17.99
C LEU A 26 -2.55 -17.00 -17.48
N MET A 27 -2.44 -18.12 -16.76
CA MET A 27 -1.16 -18.62 -16.22
C MET A 27 -0.05 -18.80 -17.28
N LEU A 28 -0.43 -19.06 -18.54
CA LEU A 28 0.52 -19.17 -19.65
C LEU A 28 0.75 -17.79 -20.29
N GLY A 29 1.66 -16.99 -19.71
CA GLY A 29 2.22 -15.82 -20.40
C GLY A 29 2.30 -14.52 -19.60
N SER A 30 1.87 -14.47 -18.34
CA SER A 30 2.07 -13.27 -17.51
C SER A 30 2.16 -13.57 -16.03
N ASP A 31 3.32 -13.30 -15.42
CA ASP A 31 3.47 -13.38 -13.98
C ASP A 31 2.62 -12.31 -13.25
N SER A 32 1.97 -11.36 -13.93
CA SER A 32 1.20 -10.28 -13.29
C SER A 32 -0.05 -10.76 -12.56
N VAL A 33 -0.56 -11.96 -12.87
CA VAL A 33 -1.75 -12.55 -12.23
C VAL A 33 -1.43 -13.27 -10.92
N TYR A 34 -0.16 -13.51 -10.63
CA TYR A 34 0.26 -14.08 -9.35
C TYR A 34 0.11 -13.04 -8.25
N TYR A 35 -0.64 -13.38 -7.21
CA TYR A 35 -0.87 -12.47 -6.10
C TYR A 35 -0.13 -12.95 -4.84
N PHE A 36 -0.68 -13.91 -4.10
CA PHE A 36 0.05 -14.56 -2.99
C PHE A 36 0.86 -15.79 -3.42
N HIS A 37 0.90 -16.14 -4.71
CA HIS A 37 1.49 -17.38 -5.22
C HIS A 37 2.88 -17.68 -4.65
N ASP A 38 3.84 -16.78 -4.84
CA ASP A 38 5.23 -17.01 -4.43
C ASP A 38 5.35 -17.10 -2.91
N MET A 39 4.57 -16.31 -2.18
CA MET A 39 4.50 -16.39 -0.71
C MET A 39 3.96 -17.75 -0.24
N ILE A 40 2.90 -18.26 -0.87
CA ILE A 40 2.33 -19.58 -0.57
C ILE A 40 3.38 -20.67 -0.85
N VAL A 41 4.10 -20.58 -1.97
CA VAL A 41 5.18 -21.51 -2.32
C VAL A 41 6.30 -21.49 -1.28
N GLU A 42 6.75 -20.31 -0.84
CA GLU A 42 7.78 -20.18 0.19
C GLU A 42 7.32 -20.70 1.56
N MET A 43 6.10 -20.38 1.99
CA MET A 43 5.55 -20.89 3.24
C MET A 43 5.48 -22.43 3.26
N ARG A 44 5.15 -23.06 2.13
CA ARG A 44 5.20 -24.52 2.01
C ARG A 44 6.61 -25.07 2.16
N LYS A 45 7.63 -24.39 1.61
CA LYS A 45 9.05 -24.76 1.82
C LYS A 45 9.48 -24.62 3.28
N TRP A 46 8.86 -23.71 4.05
CA TRP A 46 9.11 -23.57 5.48
C TRP A 46 8.37 -24.59 6.35
N GLY A 47 7.61 -25.51 5.75
CA GLY A 47 6.91 -26.60 6.43
C GLY A 47 5.45 -26.32 6.75
N PHE A 48 4.86 -25.24 6.22
CA PHE A 48 3.41 -25.03 6.33
C PHE A 48 2.62 -25.95 5.38
N GLU A 49 1.50 -26.48 5.86
CA GLU A 49 0.65 -27.43 5.14
C GLU A 49 -0.73 -26.82 4.90
N GLU A 50 -1.16 -26.78 3.63
CA GLU A 50 -2.50 -26.32 3.25
C GLU A 50 -3.59 -27.11 3.99
N GLY A 51 -4.56 -26.40 4.57
CA GLY A 51 -5.68 -27.01 5.29
C GLY A 51 -5.37 -27.50 6.71
N LYS A 52 -4.10 -27.41 7.15
CA LYS A 52 -3.70 -27.73 8.53
C LYS A 52 -3.06 -26.55 9.25
N THR A 53 -2.08 -25.90 8.60
CA THR A 53 -1.33 -24.77 9.17
C THR A 53 -1.24 -23.58 8.21
N LEU A 54 -1.68 -23.74 6.95
CA LEU A 54 -1.79 -22.68 5.94
C LEU A 54 -3.21 -22.62 5.39
N PHE A 55 -3.80 -21.42 5.41
CA PHE A 55 -5.16 -21.17 5.00
C PHE A 55 -5.24 -19.81 4.30
N GLY A 56 -6.17 -19.66 3.37
CA GLY A 56 -6.48 -18.38 2.75
C GLY A 56 -7.83 -17.85 3.21
N PHE A 57 -8.03 -16.55 3.00
CA PHE A 57 -9.30 -15.87 3.22
C PHE A 57 -9.50 -14.81 2.14
N GLY A 58 -10.24 -15.17 1.09
CA GLY A 58 -10.77 -14.21 0.13
C GLY A 58 -12.03 -13.55 0.67
N TYR A 59 -12.35 -12.38 0.14
CA TYR A 59 -13.60 -11.66 0.40
C TYR A 59 -14.03 -10.85 -0.82
N ASP A 60 -15.28 -10.37 -0.83
CA ASP A 60 -15.74 -9.46 -1.89
C ASP A 60 -15.14 -8.08 -1.65
N PHE A 61 -14.01 -7.80 -2.30
CA PHE A 61 -13.25 -6.56 -2.17
C PHE A 61 -13.99 -5.32 -2.70
N ARG A 62 -15.14 -5.49 -3.35
CA ARG A 62 -15.99 -4.36 -3.78
C ARG A 62 -16.77 -3.78 -2.61
N GLN A 63 -17.06 -4.61 -1.60
CA GLN A 63 -17.87 -4.24 -0.44
C GLN A 63 -17.04 -3.53 0.63
N SER A 64 -17.72 -2.96 1.62
CA SER A 64 -17.08 -2.30 2.75
C SER A 64 -16.18 -3.27 3.52
N ASN A 65 -15.04 -2.78 3.99
CA ASN A 65 -14.10 -3.52 4.84
C ASN A 65 -14.70 -3.96 6.17
N ARG A 66 -15.89 -3.45 6.55
CA ARG A 66 -16.65 -3.84 7.75
C ARG A 66 -18.04 -4.39 7.44
N LEU A 67 -18.24 -4.96 6.25
CA LEU A 67 -19.49 -5.66 5.93
C LEU A 67 -19.70 -6.81 6.93
N GLN A 68 -20.88 -6.86 7.57
CA GLN A 68 -21.18 -7.84 8.62
C GLN A 68 -20.98 -9.28 8.17
N GLU A 69 -21.43 -9.63 6.96
CA GLU A 69 -21.26 -10.98 6.40
C GLU A 69 -19.77 -11.37 6.30
N THR A 70 -18.92 -10.46 5.84
CA THR A 70 -17.47 -10.69 5.76
C THR A 70 -16.85 -10.84 7.16
N MET A 71 -17.29 -10.04 8.13
CA MET A 71 -16.84 -10.11 9.53
C MET A 71 -17.22 -11.46 10.16
N ASP A 72 -18.46 -11.92 9.97
CA ASP A 72 -18.95 -13.20 10.49
C ASP A 72 -18.21 -14.38 9.85
N ARG A 73 -17.95 -14.31 8.53
CA ARG A 73 -17.14 -15.31 7.83
C ARG A 73 -15.70 -15.35 8.34
N LEU A 74 -15.08 -14.20 8.61
CA LEU A 74 -13.73 -14.14 9.17
C LEU A 74 -13.70 -14.74 10.59
N ALA A 75 -14.68 -14.42 11.44
CA ALA A 75 -14.79 -15.01 12.78
C ALA A 75 -14.90 -16.55 12.73
N ALA A 76 -15.81 -17.07 11.90
CA ALA A 76 -15.98 -18.51 11.72
C ALA A 76 -14.71 -19.17 11.15
N LYS A 77 -14.02 -18.50 10.22
CA LYS A 77 -12.75 -18.99 9.66
C LYS A 77 -11.66 -19.07 10.72
N LEU A 78 -11.51 -18.05 11.57
CA LEU A 78 -10.52 -18.05 12.65
C LEU A 78 -10.79 -19.17 13.66
N GLU A 79 -12.04 -19.40 14.05
CA GLU A 79 -12.41 -20.52 14.91
C GLU A 79 -12.08 -21.88 14.27
N SER A 80 -12.44 -22.05 12.99
CA SER A 80 -12.13 -23.28 12.24
C SER A 80 -10.63 -23.57 12.18
N ILE A 81 -9.81 -22.55 11.87
CA ILE A 81 -8.34 -22.67 11.83
C ILE A 81 -7.79 -22.99 13.23
N TYR A 82 -8.26 -22.30 14.26
CA TYR A 82 -7.82 -22.50 15.63
C TYR A 82 -8.04 -23.97 16.09
N ASN A 83 -9.21 -24.52 15.76
CA ASN A 83 -9.54 -25.91 16.05
C ASN A 83 -8.69 -26.89 15.22
N ALA A 84 -8.52 -26.64 13.92
CA ALA A 84 -7.69 -27.46 13.04
C ALA A 84 -6.20 -27.47 13.47
N ALA A 85 -5.71 -26.35 14.00
CA ALA A 85 -4.35 -26.19 14.50
C ALA A 85 -4.13 -26.71 15.94
N GLY A 86 -5.13 -27.38 16.54
CA GLY A 86 -5.04 -27.96 17.88
C GLY A 86 -5.02 -26.92 19.00
N GLY A 87 -5.77 -25.82 18.84
CA GLY A 87 -5.88 -24.75 19.84
C GLY A 87 -4.73 -23.75 19.85
N LYS A 88 -3.92 -23.72 18.78
CA LYS A 88 -2.84 -22.74 18.62
C LYS A 88 -3.39 -21.45 18.04
N LYS A 89 -3.04 -20.31 18.67
CA LYS A 89 -3.36 -18.97 18.13
C LYS A 89 -2.69 -18.75 16.76
N ILE A 90 -3.34 -17.92 15.95
CA ILE A 90 -3.14 -17.79 14.50
C ILE A 90 -2.24 -16.58 14.20
N ASN A 91 -1.38 -16.69 13.19
CA ASN A 91 -0.71 -15.54 12.60
C ASN A 91 -1.51 -15.10 11.37
N ILE A 92 -1.91 -13.82 11.33
CA ILE A 92 -2.61 -13.24 10.18
C ILE A 92 -1.58 -12.45 9.35
N ILE A 93 -1.58 -12.66 8.03
CA ILE A 93 -0.83 -11.86 7.08
C ILE A 93 -1.84 -11.22 6.13
N THR A 94 -1.80 -9.90 6.00
CA THR A 94 -2.69 -9.15 5.11
C THR A 94 -1.89 -8.32 4.14
N HIS A 95 -2.41 -8.14 2.94
CA HIS A 95 -1.87 -7.20 1.96
C HIS A 95 -2.89 -6.08 1.67
N SER A 96 -2.38 -4.86 1.48
CA SER A 96 -3.15 -3.70 1.04
C SER A 96 -4.44 -3.52 1.85
N MET A 97 -5.59 -3.39 1.19
CA MET A 97 -6.90 -3.21 1.80
C MET A 97 -7.30 -4.33 2.78
N GLY A 98 -6.72 -5.54 2.66
CA GLY A 98 -6.92 -6.59 3.66
C GLY A 98 -6.49 -6.17 5.07
N GLY A 99 -5.52 -5.25 5.18
CA GLY A 99 -5.13 -4.65 6.45
C GLY A 99 -6.22 -3.78 7.07
N LEU A 100 -7.00 -3.06 6.25
CA LEU A 100 -8.15 -2.27 6.72
C LEU A 100 -9.26 -3.18 7.24
N LEU A 101 -9.57 -4.25 6.50
CA LEU A 101 -10.55 -5.26 6.90
C LEU A 101 -10.21 -5.88 8.26
N VAL A 102 -8.95 -6.32 8.44
CA VAL A 102 -8.52 -6.92 9.72
C VAL A 102 -8.50 -5.89 10.84
N LYS A 103 -8.14 -4.63 10.57
CA LYS A 103 -8.21 -3.56 11.57
C LYS A 103 -9.65 -3.25 11.99
N CYS A 104 -10.60 -3.24 11.05
CA CYS A 104 -12.03 -3.13 11.35
C CYS A 104 -12.50 -4.32 12.19
N PHE A 105 -12.14 -5.54 11.81
CA PHE A 105 -12.48 -6.76 12.56
C PHE A 105 -11.92 -6.72 13.99
N MET A 106 -10.65 -6.33 14.16
CA MET A 106 -10.03 -6.15 15.47
C MET A 106 -10.79 -5.15 16.35
N CYS A 107 -11.26 -4.04 15.77
CA CYS A 107 -12.01 -3.04 16.53
C CYS A 107 -13.43 -3.51 16.89
N LEU A 108 -14.12 -4.18 15.97
CA LEU A 108 -15.54 -4.55 16.11
C LEU A 108 -15.75 -5.88 16.83
N GLN A 109 -14.79 -6.81 16.73
CA GLN A 109 -14.82 -8.15 17.32
C GLN A 109 -13.53 -8.41 18.11
N SER A 110 -13.16 -7.47 18.99
CA SER A 110 -11.89 -7.48 19.73
C SER A 110 -11.70 -8.72 20.60
N ASP A 111 -12.78 -9.27 21.16
CA ASP A 111 -12.77 -10.48 21.99
C ASP A 111 -12.41 -11.72 21.16
N ILE A 112 -13.01 -11.85 19.98
CA ILE A 112 -12.71 -12.93 19.01
C ILE A 112 -11.28 -12.79 18.49
N PHE A 113 -10.87 -11.56 18.14
CA PHE A 113 -9.51 -11.28 17.68
C PHE A 113 -8.47 -11.64 18.74
N GLU A 114 -8.65 -11.18 19.99
CA GLU A 114 -7.73 -11.51 21.09
C GLU A 114 -7.70 -13.02 21.40
N LYS A 115 -8.85 -13.70 21.31
CA LYS A 115 -8.95 -15.14 21.55
C LYS A 115 -8.13 -15.94 20.54
N TYR A 116 -8.25 -15.63 19.25
CA TYR A 116 -7.70 -16.48 18.19
C TYR A 116 -6.37 -16.00 17.61
N VAL A 117 -6.05 -14.70 17.66
CA VAL A 117 -4.89 -14.14 16.95
C VAL A 117 -3.68 -14.01 17.88
N LYS A 118 -2.51 -14.38 17.37
CA LYS A 118 -1.20 -14.25 18.04
C LYS A 118 -0.42 -13.07 17.50
N ASN A 119 -0.22 -13.06 16.18
CA ASN A 119 0.52 -12.03 15.47
C ASN A 119 -0.32 -11.58 14.27
N TRP A 120 -0.25 -10.30 13.93
CA TRP A 120 -0.77 -9.75 12.69
C TRP A 120 0.35 -9.00 11.96
N VAL A 121 0.61 -9.38 10.71
CA VAL A 121 1.53 -8.70 9.80
C VAL A 121 0.70 -8.00 8.73
N ALA A 122 0.76 -6.67 8.68
CA ALA A 122 0.21 -5.89 7.57
C ALA A 122 1.32 -5.57 6.56
N ILE A 123 1.03 -5.78 5.27
CA ILE A 123 1.92 -5.48 4.15
C ILE A 123 1.24 -4.44 3.27
N CYS A 124 1.85 -3.27 3.10
CA CYS A 124 1.38 -2.16 2.26
C CYS A 124 -0.07 -1.71 2.55
N ALA A 125 -0.51 -1.77 3.82
CA ALA A 125 -1.88 -1.42 4.16
C ALA A 125 -2.10 0.10 4.11
N PRO A 126 -3.09 0.62 3.34
CA PRO A 126 -3.34 2.05 3.20
C PRO A 126 -4.15 2.61 4.37
N PHE A 127 -3.58 2.67 5.58
CA PHE A 127 -4.32 3.03 6.80
C PHE A 127 -5.01 4.40 6.76
N GLN A 128 -4.52 5.34 5.94
CA GLN A 128 -5.14 6.65 5.70
C GLN A 128 -5.61 6.84 4.25
N GLY A 129 -5.64 5.78 3.46
CA GLY A 129 -6.06 5.80 2.05
C GLY A 129 -4.92 6.06 1.06
N ALA A 130 -5.27 6.15 -0.21
CA ALA A 130 -4.40 6.38 -1.36
C ALA A 130 -4.94 7.59 -2.18
N PRO A 131 -4.81 8.83 -1.68
CA PRO A 131 -5.61 9.98 -2.12
C PRO A 131 -5.49 10.33 -3.61
N GLY A 132 -4.28 10.40 -4.18
CA GLY A 132 -4.09 10.80 -5.59
C GLY A 132 -4.70 9.79 -6.56
N THR A 133 -4.42 8.51 -6.30
CA THR A 133 -4.95 7.33 -6.98
C THR A 133 -6.49 7.33 -6.95
N ILE A 134 -7.09 7.44 -5.78
CA ILE A 134 -8.55 7.35 -5.62
C ILE A 134 -9.30 8.57 -6.21
N ASN A 135 -8.77 9.78 -6.07
CA ASN A 135 -9.37 10.96 -6.72
C ASN A 135 -9.40 10.81 -8.25
N SER A 136 -8.35 10.23 -8.86
CA SER A 136 -8.33 9.96 -10.30
C SER A 136 -9.37 8.91 -10.68
N THR A 137 -9.49 7.84 -9.88
CA THR A 137 -10.50 6.81 -10.08
C THR A 137 -11.91 7.38 -10.16
N PHE A 138 -12.26 8.37 -9.33
CA PHE A 138 -13.57 9.03 -9.40
C PHE A 138 -13.72 10.02 -10.56
N LEU A 139 -12.66 10.70 -11.01
CA LEU A 139 -12.79 11.84 -11.93
C LEU A 139 -12.54 11.51 -13.40
N ASN A 140 -11.46 10.79 -13.70
CA ASN A 140 -11.10 10.42 -15.08
C ASN A 140 -10.97 8.93 -15.29
N GLY A 141 -11.22 8.15 -14.24
CA GLY A 141 -10.97 6.73 -14.21
C GLY A 141 -9.47 6.46 -14.19
N MET A 142 -9.11 5.41 -13.47
CA MET A 142 -7.74 4.94 -13.45
C MET A 142 -7.71 3.47 -13.85
N SER A 143 -6.69 3.11 -14.62
CA SER A 143 -6.25 1.73 -14.66
C SER A 143 -5.44 1.53 -13.38
N PHE A 144 -5.93 0.78 -12.39
CA PHE A 144 -5.20 0.38 -11.14
C PHE A 144 -3.94 -0.47 -11.42
N VAL A 145 -3.48 -0.37 -12.65
CA VAL A 145 -2.72 -1.29 -13.43
C VAL A 145 -2.08 -0.47 -14.56
N GLU A 146 -1.43 0.63 -14.18
CA GLU A 146 -0.42 1.26 -15.04
C GLU A 146 0.73 0.23 -15.18
N GLY A 147 0.71 -0.45 -16.33
CA GLY A 147 1.45 -1.68 -16.59
C GLY A 147 0.60 -2.76 -17.29
N TRP A 148 -0.74 -2.72 -17.13
CA TRP A 148 -1.66 -3.67 -17.78
C TRP A 148 -2.54 -3.05 -18.87
N GLU A 149 -2.37 -1.77 -19.23
CA GLU A 149 -3.11 -1.15 -20.35
C GLU A 149 -2.97 -1.96 -21.67
N GLN A 150 -1.95 -2.81 -21.78
CA GLN A 150 -1.77 -3.70 -22.93
C GLN A 150 -2.49 -5.07 -22.84
N ASN A 151 -2.95 -5.51 -21.66
CA ASN A 151 -3.37 -6.91 -21.45
C ASN A 151 -4.88 -7.13 -21.21
N PHE A 152 -5.59 -6.23 -20.54
CA PHE A 152 -7.00 -6.45 -20.15
C PHE A 152 -8.04 -5.71 -21.01
N TYR A 153 -7.62 -4.82 -21.92
CA TYR A 153 -8.49 -4.13 -22.87
C TYR A 153 -9.71 -3.39 -22.26
N ILE A 154 -9.65 -2.96 -20.98
CA ILE A 154 -10.69 -2.16 -20.32
C ILE A 154 -10.30 -0.68 -20.37
N SER A 155 -11.20 0.18 -20.84
CA SER A 155 -10.97 1.63 -20.83
C SER A 155 -10.99 2.21 -19.41
N LYS A 156 -10.25 3.31 -19.16
CA LYS A 156 -10.25 4.01 -17.85
C LYS A 156 -11.67 4.35 -17.38
N TRP A 157 -12.53 4.81 -18.29
CA TRP A 157 -13.90 5.17 -17.97
C TRP A 157 -14.79 3.95 -17.66
N SER A 158 -14.59 2.84 -18.37
CA SER A 158 -15.27 1.58 -18.03
C SER A 158 -14.87 1.10 -16.64
N MET A 159 -13.58 1.21 -16.28
CA MET A 159 -13.11 0.89 -14.93
C MET A 159 -13.76 1.79 -13.88
N HIS A 160 -13.83 3.10 -14.13
CA HIS A 160 -14.59 4.03 -13.27
C HIS A 160 -16.04 3.56 -13.04
N GLN A 161 -16.76 3.18 -14.11
CA GLN A 161 -18.15 2.73 -14.00
C GLN A 161 -18.31 1.42 -13.19
N LEU A 162 -17.29 0.55 -13.18
CA LEU A 162 -17.28 -0.65 -12.34
C LEU A 162 -17.07 -0.33 -10.85
N LEU A 163 -16.40 0.79 -10.54
CA LEU A 163 -15.85 1.09 -9.23
C LEU A 163 -16.63 2.17 -8.45
N ILE A 164 -17.35 3.06 -9.12
CA ILE A 164 -18.01 4.24 -8.50
C ILE A 164 -19.08 3.88 -7.45
N GLU A 165 -19.62 2.67 -7.48
CA GLU A 165 -20.59 2.14 -6.50
C GLU A 165 -19.97 1.10 -5.55
N CYS A 166 -18.64 0.93 -5.55
CA CYS A 166 -17.96 0.01 -4.63
C CYS A 166 -17.62 0.74 -3.31
N PRO A 167 -18.18 0.35 -2.14
CA PRO A 167 -17.82 0.97 -0.87
C PRO A 167 -16.34 0.96 -0.53
N SER A 168 -15.59 -0.04 -0.99
CA SER A 168 -14.14 -0.11 -0.77
C SER A 168 -13.39 1.08 -1.36
N ILE A 169 -13.83 1.63 -2.50
CA ILE A 169 -13.17 2.76 -3.16
C ILE A 169 -13.32 4.04 -2.33
N TYR A 170 -14.48 4.25 -1.70
CA TYR A 170 -14.70 5.38 -0.81
C TYR A 170 -13.86 5.25 0.47
N GLU A 171 -13.70 4.03 0.99
CA GLU A 171 -12.88 3.77 2.19
C GLU A 171 -11.38 3.98 1.95
N LEU A 172 -10.94 3.98 0.68
CA LEU A 172 -9.56 4.26 0.27
C LEU A 172 -9.30 5.75 -0.04
N MET A 173 -10.31 6.62 -0.01
CA MET A 173 -10.10 8.07 -0.14
C MET A 173 -9.15 8.57 0.97
N GLY A 174 -8.46 9.67 0.71
CA GLY A 174 -7.62 10.31 1.73
C GLY A 174 -8.45 10.65 2.96
N CYS A 175 -8.13 10.03 4.10
CA CYS A 175 -8.88 10.22 5.34
C CYS A 175 -8.89 11.71 5.72
N PRO A 176 -10.07 12.37 5.77
CA PRO A 176 -10.14 13.80 6.06
C PRO A 176 -9.79 14.16 7.51
N ASN A 177 -9.85 13.17 8.40
CA ASN A 177 -9.52 13.30 9.82
C ASN A 177 -8.05 12.98 10.14
N SER A 178 -7.25 12.62 9.13
CA SER A 178 -5.83 12.29 9.31
C SER A 178 -4.98 13.55 9.41
N HIS A 179 -3.93 13.47 10.23
CA HIS A 179 -2.93 14.53 10.38
C HIS A 179 -1.79 14.33 9.38
N TRP A 180 -2.06 14.63 8.11
CA TRP A 180 -1.04 14.58 7.07
C TRP A 180 0.02 15.65 7.27
N LYS A 181 1.30 15.30 7.14
CA LYS A 181 2.44 16.23 7.12
C LYS A 181 2.31 17.23 5.97
N HIS A 182 1.89 16.72 4.82
CA HIS A 182 1.46 17.53 3.68
C HIS A 182 0.05 17.08 3.30
N ILE A 183 -0.92 17.99 3.35
CA ILE A 183 -2.32 17.63 3.10
C ILE A 183 -2.49 17.28 1.61
N PRO A 184 -2.97 16.06 1.27
CA PRO A 184 -3.24 15.71 -0.12
C PRO A 184 -4.37 16.56 -0.67
N ALA A 185 -4.28 16.94 -1.94
CA ALA A 185 -5.26 17.83 -2.56
C ALA A 185 -5.68 17.35 -3.95
N LEU A 186 -6.92 17.68 -4.29
CA LEU A 186 -7.38 17.75 -5.67
C LEU A 186 -7.15 19.18 -6.15
N GLU A 187 -6.35 19.36 -7.19
CA GLU A 187 -5.99 20.67 -7.72
C GLU A 187 -6.58 20.89 -9.10
N LEU A 188 -7.13 22.08 -9.33
CA LEU A 188 -7.74 22.44 -10.60
C LEU A 188 -7.20 23.79 -11.07
N TRP A 189 -6.68 23.84 -12.29
CA TRP A 189 -6.49 25.11 -12.98
C TRP A 189 -7.84 25.65 -13.42
N ARG A 190 -8.27 26.79 -12.87
CA ARG A 190 -9.60 27.37 -13.07
C ARG A 190 -9.48 28.80 -13.59
N GLU A 191 -10.35 29.17 -14.51
CA GLU A 191 -10.50 30.56 -14.92
C GLU A 191 -11.46 31.28 -13.97
N ARG A 192 -10.99 32.39 -13.39
CA ARG A 192 -11.76 33.26 -12.51
C ARG A 192 -11.85 34.65 -13.11
N HIS A 193 -12.94 35.34 -12.80
CA HIS A 193 -13.15 36.73 -13.19
C HIS A 193 -13.05 37.58 -11.93
N ASP A 194 -12.29 38.67 -12.00
CA ASP A 194 -12.27 39.65 -10.91
C ASP A 194 -13.54 40.52 -10.91
N SER A 195 -13.66 41.42 -9.94
CA SER A 195 -14.78 42.35 -9.82
C SER A 195 -14.96 43.27 -11.04
N ASP A 196 -13.91 43.44 -11.82
CA ASP A 196 -13.88 44.28 -13.03
C ASP A 196 -14.15 43.45 -14.31
N GLY A 197 -14.40 42.15 -14.18
CA GLY A 197 -14.72 41.24 -15.27
C GLY A 197 -13.50 40.74 -16.07
N LYS A 198 -12.27 40.99 -15.59
CA LYS A 198 -11.05 40.49 -16.23
C LYS A 198 -10.77 39.06 -15.78
N SER A 199 -10.55 38.17 -16.76
CA SER A 199 -10.21 36.78 -16.46
C SER A 199 -8.75 36.60 -16.06
N HIS A 200 -8.53 35.73 -15.09
CA HIS A 200 -7.23 35.26 -14.66
C HIS A 200 -7.32 33.77 -14.31
N ILE A 201 -6.23 33.06 -14.55
CA ILE A 201 -6.17 31.62 -14.34
C ILE A 201 -5.45 31.35 -13.01
N VAL A 202 -6.10 30.58 -12.15
CA VAL A 202 -5.62 30.27 -10.80
C VAL A 202 -5.62 28.78 -10.58
N LEU A 203 -4.65 28.31 -9.79
CA LEU A 203 -4.63 26.94 -9.29
C LEU A 203 -5.44 26.91 -7.99
N GLU A 204 -6.58 26.24 -8.03
CA GLU A 204 -7.40 26.00 -6.84
C GLU A 204 -7.03 24.65 -6.25
N SER A 205 -6.84 24.60 -4.93
CA SER A 205 -6.45 23.41 -4.20
C SER A 205 -7.57 23.01 -3.22
N TYR A 206 -8.05 21.78 -3.35
CA TYR A 206 -9.17 21.23 -2.58
C TYR A 206 -8.66 20.10 -1.69
N PRO A 207 -8.49 20.30 -0.37
CA PRO A 207 -8.13 19.22 0.57
C PRO A 207 -9.26 18.16 0.65
N PRO A 208 -9.06 17.01 1.33
CA PRO A 208 -9.97 15.86 1.21
C PRO A 208 -11.44 16.13 1.58
N CYS A 209 -11.70 17.02 2.55
CA CYS A 209 -13.07 17.46 2.86
C CYS A 209 -13.70 18.27 1.72
N ASP A 210 -12.93 19.18 1.12
CA ASP A 210 -13.42 20.12 0.12
C ASP A 210 -13.52 19.48 -1.27
N SER A 211 -12.70 18.46 -1.55
CA SER A 211 -12.73 17.74 -2.83
C SER A 211 -14.06 17.00 -3.05
N ILE A 212 -14.79 16.64 -2.00
CA ILE A 212 -16.12 16.00 -2.09
C ILE A 212 -17.10 16.86 -2.92
N LYS A 213 -17.07 18.19 -2.76
CA LYS A 213 -17.94 19.09 -3.54
C LYS A 213 -17.59 19.08 -5.03
N VAL A 214 -16.30 18.93 -5.34
CA VAL A 214 -15.83 18.81 -6.72
C VAL A 214 -16.29 17.48 -7.32
N LEU A 215 -16.14 16.38 -6.57
CA LEU A 215 -16.58 15.04 -6.98
C LEU A 215 -18.09 15.00 -7.25
N GLU A 216 -18.89 15.56 -6.34
CA GLU A 216 -20.34 15.70 -6.49
C GLU A 216 -20.70 16.42 -7.79
N GLN A 217 -20.10 17.59 -8.05
CA GLN A 217 -20.41 18.39 -9.24
C GLN A 217 -19.90 17.75 -10.53
N ALA A 218 -18.73 17.10 -10.51
CA ALA A 218 -18.17 16.42 -11.66
C ALA A 218 -19.03 15.22 -12.09
N LEU A 219 -19.66 14.55 -11.13
CA LEU A 219 -20.39 13.29 -11.34
C LEU A 219 -21.92 13.46 -11.35
N VAL A 220 -22.46 14.68 -11.21
CA VAL A 220 -23.91 14.94 -11.08
C VAL A 220 -24.74 14.36 -12.24
N ASN A 221 -24.20 14.37 -13.46
CA ASN A 221 -24.85 13.84 -14.66
C ASN A 221 -24.18 12.55 -15.16
N ASN A 222 -23.41 11.87 -14.30
CA ASN A 222 -22.76 10.64 -14.69
C ASN A 222 -23.79 9.52 -14.91
N ILE A 223 -23.64 8.81 -16.03
CA ILE A 223 -24.54 7.74 -16.46
C ILE A 223 -23.76 6.53 -16.98
N VAL A 224 -24.37 5.35 -16.90
CA VAL A 224 -23.94 4.14 -17.61
C VAL A 224 -25.09 3.64 -18.49
N ASN A 225 -24.78 3.28 -19.73
CA ASN A 225 -25.76 2.62 -20.59
C ASN A 225 -25.73 1.12 -20.34
N TYR A 226 -26.83 0.54 -19.91
CA TYR A 226 -26.98 -0.89 -19.69
C TYR A 226 -28.24 -1.38 -20.39
N ASN A 227 -28.09 -2.32 -21.35
CA ASN A 227 -29.19 -2.84 -22.16
C ASN A 227 -30.03 -1.76 -22.88
N GLY A 228 -29.40 -0.66 -23.29
CA GLY A 228 -30.07 0.46 -23.95
C GLY A 228 -30.77 1.44 -23.01
N GLU A 229 -30.71 1.22 -21.70
CA GLU A 229 -31.19 2.15 -20.68
C GLU A 229 -30.04 2.94 -20.06
N ASP A 230 -30.21 4.25 -19.92
CA ASP A 230 -29.26 5.11 -19.24
C ASP A 230 -29.56 5.12 -17.74
N LEU A 231 -28.64 4.57 -16.95
CA LEU A 231 -28.73 4.50 -15.50
C LEU A 231 -27.84 5.58 -14.87
N PRO A 232 -28.37 6.44 -13.97
CA PRO A 232 -27.58 7.43 -13.28
C PRO A 232 -26.63 6.76 -12.27
N LEU A 233 -25.37 7.21 -12.25
CA LEU A 233 -24.33 6.80 -11.32
C LEU A 233 -23.61 8.02 -10.72
N PRO A 234 -24.30 8.90 -10.00
CA PRO A 234 -23.67 10.06 -9.38
C PRO A 234 -22.72 9.65 -8.25
N PHE A 235 -21.97 10.62 -7.71
CA PHE A 235 -21.20 10.39 -6.49
C PHE A 235 -22.15 9.99 -5.33
N ASN A 236 -21.88 8.87 -4.67
CA ASN A 236 -22.81 8.25 -3.74
C ASN A 236 -22.54 8.66 -2.28
N PHE A 237 -23.35 9.58 -1.76
CA PHE A 237 -23.23 10.09 -0.39
C PHE A 237 -23.57 9.08 0.70
N GLU A 238 -24.42 8.07 0.44
CA GLU A 238 -24.72 7.03 1.42
C GLU A 238 -23.52 6.10 1.61
N ILE A 239 -22.81 5.79 0.51
CA ILE A 239 -21.55 5.05 0.58
C ILE A 239 -20.47 5.89 1.29
N LEU A 240 -20.35 7.18 0.97
CA LEU A 240 -19.41 8.07 1.66
C LEU A 240 -19.68 8.13 3.18
N LYS A 241 -20.95 8.21 3.59
CA LYS A 241 -21.33 8.17 5.02
C LYS A 241 -20.89 6.86 5.67
N TRP A 242 -21.00 5.74 4.95
CA TRP A 242 -20.51 4.46 5.43
C TRP A 242 -18.99 4.44 5.61
N ALA A 243 -18.25 5.00 4.65
CA ALA A 243 -16.79 5.13 4.66
C ALA A 243 -16.30 6.04 5.80
N ASN A 244 -16.97 7.17 6.04
CA ASN A 244 -16.71 8.04 7.19
C ASN A 244 -16.76 7.26 8.51
N LYS A 245 -17.78 6.40 8.68
CA LYS A 245 -17.88 5.56 9.88
C LYS A 245 -16.77 4.51 9.94
N THR A 246 -16.34 3.99 8.80
CA THR A 246 -15.17 3.09 8.73
C THR A 246 -13.91 3.78 9.21
N TRP A 247 -13.64 5.04 8.82
CA TRP A 247 -12.48 5.80 9.33
C TRP A 247 -12.53 6.03 10.84
N GLU A 248 -13.70 6.33 11.42
CA GLU A 248 -13.86 6.43 12.88
C GLU A 248 -13.46 5.11 13.58
N ILE A 249 -13.91 3.97 13.04
CA ILE A 249 -13.57 2.64 13.57
C ILE A 249 -12.06 2.40 13.46
N LEU A 250 -11.47 2.66 12.30
CA LEU A 250 -10.02 2.50 12.08
C LEU A 250 -9.20 3.40 13.02
N SER A 251 -9.65 4.63 13.29
CA SER A 251 -8.95 5.55 14.21
C SER A 251 -9.08 5.16 15.69
N SER A 252 -10.15 4.45 16.06
CA SER A 252 -10.42 4.05 17.45
C SER A 252 -9.96 2.64 17.79
N ALA A 253 -9.51 1.87 16.78
CA ALA A 253 -9.03 0.52 16.93
C ALA A 253 -7.83 0.45 17.89
N LYS A 254 -7.89 -0.50 18.83
CA LYS A 254 -6.80 -0.74 19.79
C LYS A 254 -6.32 -2.18 19.66
N LEU A 255 -5.01 -2.35 19.58
CA LEU A 255 -4.39 -3.67 19.57
C LEU A 255 -4.53 -4.32 20.95
N PRO A 256 -5.10 -5.54 21.07
CA PRO A 256 -5.11 -6.26 22.34
C PRO A 256 -3.68 -6.55 22.81
N SER A 257 -3.43 -6.45 24.13
CA SER A 257 -2.07 -6.49 24.70
C SER A 257 -1.32 -7.81 24.46
N GLN A 258 -2.05 -8.90 24.21
CA GLN A 258 -1.50 -10.23 23.94
C GLN A 258 -1.18 -10.47 22.45
N VAL A 259 -1.62 -9.57 21.57
CA VAL A 259 -1.42 -9.69 20.12
C VAL A 259 -0.25 -8.81 19.70
N LYS A 260 0.64 -9.37 18.90
CA LYS A 260 1.74 -8.61 18.30
C LYS A 260 1.35 -8.11 16.92
N PHE A 261 1.73 -6.88 16.62
CA PHE A 261 1.52 -6.27 15.30
C PHE A 261 2.85 -5.96 14.62
N TYR A 262 2.94 -6.23 13.33
CA TYR A 262 4.10 -5.93 12.49
C TYR A 262 3.60 -5.25 11.22
N ASN A 263 4.38 -4.29 10.72
CA ASN A 263 4.05 -3.55 9.51
C ASN A 263 5.21 -3.59 8.52
N ILE A 264 4.93 -4.00 7.29
CA ILE A 264 5.82 -3.87 6.13
C ILE A 264 5.18 -2.85 5.21
N TYR A 265 5.90 -1.80 4.84
CA TYR A 265 5.41 -0.79 3.90
C TYR A 265 6.40 -0.65 2.74
N GLY A 266 5.89 -0.41 1.54
CA GLY A 266 6.74 -0.23 0.37
C GLY A 266 7.31 1.19 0.29
N THR A 267 8.48 1.31 -0.32
CA THR A 267 9.23 2.57 -0.46
C THR A 267 9.85 2.69 -1.85
N SER A 268 10.48 3.84 -2.09
CA SER A 268 11.36 4.09 -3.24
C SER A 268 10.64 4.22 -4.58
N LEU A 269 9.33 4.49 -4.56
CA LEU A 269 8.54 4.77 -5.76
C LEU A 269 7.75 6.06 -5.64
N GLU A 270 7.75 6.84 -6.72
CA GLU A 270 6.91 8.01 -6.90
C GLU A 270 5.44 7.61 -6.78
N THR A 271 4.80 8.03 -5.69
CA THR A 271 3.46 7.58 -5.32
C THR A 271 2.46 8.74 -5.36
N PRO A 272 1.37 8.64 -6.14
CA PRO A 272 0.37 9.69 -6.26
C PRO A 272 -0.24 10.14 -4.92
N HIS A 273 0.11 11.35 -4.50
CA HIS A 273 -0.38 11.94 -3.25
C HIS A 273 -1.48 12.97 -3.51
N SER A 274 -1.23 13.90 -4.42
CA SER A 274 -2.22 14.87 -4.91
C SER A 274 -2.41 14.71 -6.42
N VAL A 275 -3.55 15.15 -6.94
CA VAL A 275 -3.85 15.10 -8.38
C VAL A 275 -4.27 16.48 -8.88
N CYS A 276 -3.71 16.88 -10.02
CA CYS A 276 -3.95 18.17 -10.66
C CYS A 276 -4.56 17.98 -12.05
N PHE A 277 -5.58 18.78 -12.37
CA PHE A 277 -6.23 18.81 -13.68
C PHE A 277 -6.17 20.21 -14.32
N GLY A 278 -6.02 20.21 -15.64
CA GLY A 278 -5.89 21.42 -16.45
C GLY A 278 -4.46 21.98 -16.48
N SER A 279 -4.32 23.15 -17.08
CA SER A 279 -3.08 23.93 -17.13
C SER A 279 -3.38 25.42 -17.29
N GLY A 280 -2.35 26.27 -17.19
CA GLY A 280 -2.45 27.70 -17.50
C GLY A 280 -2.99 27.99 -18.90
N ASP A 281 -2.74 27.12 -19.89
CA ASP A 281 -3.25 27.32 -21.26
C ASP A 281 -4.60 26.62 -21.50
N LYS A 282 -4.95 25.65 -20.66
CA LYS A 282 -6.18 24.84 -20.78
C LYS A 282 -6.81 24.65 -19.40
N PRO A 283 -7.41 25.69 -18.82
CA PRO A 283 -8.08 25.59 -17.53
C PRO A 283 -9.33 24.71 -17.64
N VAL A 284 -9.72 24.11 -16.51
CA VAL A 284 -10.97 23.38 -16.37
C VAL A 284 -12.10 24.40 -16.26
N THR A 285 -12.94 24.51 -17.28
CA THR A 285 -14.13 25.38 -17.25
C THR A 285 -15.34 24.64 -16.68
N ASP A 286 -15.53 23.39 -17.09
CA ASP A 286 -16.62 22.50 -16.67
C ASP A 286 -16.08 21.27 -15.94
N LEU A 287 -16.58 21.02 -14.72
CA LEU A 287 -16.15 19.90 -13.90
C LEU A 287 -16.59 18.55 -14.48
N GLN A 288 -17.67 18.49 -15.26
CA GLN A 288 -18.10 17.25 -15.92
C GLN A 288 -17.14 16.82 -17.04
N GLN A 289 -16.30 17.74 -17.51
CA GLN A 289 -15.27 17.43 -18.51
C GLN A 289 -13.98 16.88 -17.90
N LEU A 290 -13.84 16.83 -16.57
CA LEU A 290 -12.65 16.31 -15.89
C LEU A 290 -12.25 14.91 -16.38
N ARG A 291 -13.22 14.10 -16.79
CA ARG A 291 -12.98 12.77 -17.39
C ARG A 291 -12.11 12.75 -18.65
N TYR A 292 -11.98 13.88 -19.34
CA TYR A 292 -11.19 14.03 -20.56
C TYR A 292 -9.85 14.73 -20.32
N PHE A 293 -9.58 15.18 -19.09
CA PHE A 293 -8.31 15.79 -18.74
C PHE A 293 -7.28 14.73 -18.35
N GLN A 294 -6.04 14.96 -18.76
CA GLN A 294 -4.90 14.19 -18.26
C GLN A 294 -4.64 14.61 -16.81
N ALA A 295 -4.65 13.64 -15.90
CA ALA A 295 -4.25 13.83 -14.52
C ALA A 295 -2.72 14.06 -14.46
N LYS A 296 -2.29 15.03 -13.67
CA LYS A 296 -0.89 15.21 -13.28
C LYS A 296 -0.76 14.95 -11.79
N TYR A 297 0.17 14.11 -11.40
CA TYR A 297 0.35 13.73 -10.00
C TYR A 297 1.42 14.58 -9.34
N VAL A 298 1.15 15.01 -8.11
CA VAL A 298 2.20 15.38 -7.17
C VAL A 298 2.46 14.14 -6.34
N CYS A 299 3.64 13.59 -6.50
CA CYS A 299 4.04 12.33 -5.88
C CYS A 299 4.84 12.56 -4.60
N VAL A 300 4.79 11.57 -3.73
CA VAL A 300 5.65 11.42 -2.54
C VAL A 300 6.20 10.01 -2.51
N ASP A 301 7.12 9.73 -1.60
CA ASP A 301 7.67 8.38 -1.43
C ASP A 301 6.60 7.38 -0.94
N GLY A 302 6.66 6.15 -1.47
CA GLY A 302 5.68 5.09 -1.27
C GLY A 302 5.97 3.89 -2.18
N ASP A 303 4.93 3.10 -2.43
CA ASP A 303 5.01 1.85 -3.21
C ASP A 303 4.40 1.95 -4.62
N GLY A 304 4.22 3.18 -5.10
CA GLY A 304 3.54 3.50 -6.37
C GLY A 304 2.03 3.61 -6.24
N THR A 305 1.42 3.13 -5.14
CA THR A 305 -0.02 3.24 -4.87
C THR A 305 -0.31 3.95 -3.55
N VAL A 306 0.36 3.55 -2.47
CA VAL A 306 0.13 3.97 -1.09
C VAL A 306 1.32 4.79 -0.60
N PRO A 307 1.11 6.06 -0.21
CA PRO A 307 2.17 6.87 0.41
C PRO A 307 2.69 6.24 1.71
N ILE A 308 3.99 6.35 1.98
CA ILE A 308 4.61 5.86 3.24
C ILE A 308 3.86 6.38 4.47
N GLU A 309 3.49 7.66 4.45
CA GLU A 309 2.76 8.29 5.55
C GLU A 309 1.43 7.57 5.85
N SER A 310 0.69 7.19 4.81
CA SER A 310 -0.55 6.42 4.94
C SER A 310 -0.27 5.01 5.48
N ALA A 311 0.75 4.34 4.96
CA ALA A 311 1.12 2.98 5.36
C ALA A 311 1.65 2.89 6.79
N LYS A 312 2.27 3.94 7.32
CA LYS A 312 2.78 4.01 8.70
C LYS A 312 1.75 4.51 9.71
N ALA A 313 0.69 5.17 9.27
CA ALA A 313 -0.34 5.76 10.13
C ALA A 313 -1.36 4.73 10.64
N ASP A 314 -0.87 3.57 11.07
CA ASP A 314 -1.66 2.46 11.61
C ASP A 314 -2.23 2.76 13.00
N GLY A 315 -1.59 3.63 13.79
CA GLY A 315 -2.04 4.00 15.14
C GLY A 315 -1.93 2.90 16.20
N LEU A 316 -1.19 1.82 15.92
CA LEU A 316 -1.01 0.66 16.78
C LEU A 316 0.40 0.63 17.37
N ASN A 317 0.57 -0.09 18.47
CA ASN A 317 1.88 -0.36 19.03
C ASN A 317 2.54 -1.55 18.31
N ALA A 318 3.18 -1.29 17.17
CA ALA A 318 3.86 -2.32 16.39
C ALA A 318 5.13 -2.80 17.11
N GLU A 319 5.46 -4.09 16.98
CA GLU A 319 6.76 -4.63 17.39
C GLU A 319 7.86 -4.25 16.37
N ALA A 320 7.50 -4.03 15.09
CA ALA A 320 8.38 -3.49 14.07
C ALA A 320 7.60 -2.82 12.92
N ARG A 321 8.21 -1.80 12.31
CA ARG A 321 7.79 -1.22 11.02
C ARG A 321 8.99 -1.21 10.08
N VAL A 322 8.90 -1.94 8.97
CA VAL A 322 10.02 -2.11 8.03
C VAL A 322 9.63 -1.58 6.66
N GLY A 323 10.41 -0.63 6.14
CA GLY A 323 10.31 -0.18 4.76
C GLY A 323 11.01 -1.16 3.85
N VAL A 324 10.38 -1.57 2.75
CA VAL A 324 10.98 -2.44 1.74
C VAL A 324 10.81 -1.77 0.37
N PRO A 325 11.89 -1.46 -0.36
CA PRO A 325 11.79 -0.94 -1.71
C PRO A 325 11.01 -1.90 -2.60
N GLY A 326 9.97 -1.43 -3.29
CA GLY A 326 9.17 -2.30 -4.14
C GLY A 326 7.82 -1.73 -4.53
N GLU A 327 7.32 -2.21 -5.67
CA GLU A 327 5.98 -1.88 -6.16
C GLU A 327 4.91 -2.60 -5.33
N HIS A 328 3.79 -1.90 -5.12
CA HIS A 328 2.68 -2.28 -4.24
C HIS A 328 2.32 -3.76 -4.31
N GLN A 329 2.08 -4.32 -5.50
CA GLN A 329 1.76 -5.75 -5.63
C GLN A 329 3.00 -6.64 -5.62
N ARG A 330 4.08 -6.24 -6.30
CA ARG A 330 5.32 -7.03 -6.41
C ARG A 330 6.01 -7.28 -5.07
N ILE A 331 5.78 -6.43 -4.07
CA ILE A 331 6.33 -6.59 -2.72
C ILE A 331 6.02 -7.97 -2.11
N LEU A 332 4.93 -8.63 -2.54
CA LEU A 332 4.56 -9.98 -2.10
C LEU A 332 5.48 -11.09 -2.61
N ARG A 333 6.40 -10.77 -3.53
CA ARG A 333 7.39 -11.67 -4.11
C ARG A 333 8.81 -11.36 -3.67
N GLU A 334 8.98 -10.31 -2.88
CA GLU A 334 10.30 -9.82 -2.51
C GLU A 334 10.98 -10.78 -1.52
N PRO A 335 12.20 -11.25 -1.82
CA PRO A 335 12.94 -12.13 -0.92
C PRO A 335 13.14 -11.53 0.47
N HIS A 336 13.24 -10.20 0.58
CA HIS A 336 13.32 -9.51 1.86
C HIS A 336 12.04 -9.69 2.69
N VAL A 337 10.86 -9.53 2.09
CA VAL A 337 9.58 -9.80 2.76
C VAL A 337 9.51 -11.26 3.22
N PHE A 338 9.98 -12.20 2.41
CA PHE A 338 10.03 -13.61 2.80
C PHE A 338 10.92 -13.87 4.02
N ARG A 339 12.11 -13.25 4.09
CA ARG A 339 12.98 -13.36 5.27
C ARG A 339 12.34 -12.77 6.53
N LEU A 340 11.75 -11.57 6.43
CA LEU A 340 11.02 -10.92 7.52
C LEU A 340 9.89 -11.81 8.05
N LEU A 341 9.05 -12.33 7.14
CA LEU A 341 7.95 -13.23 7.49
C LEU A 341 8.46 -14.52 8.13
N LYS A 342 9.44 -15.19 7.53
CA LYS A 342 10.02 -16.43 8.09
C LYS A 342 10.54 -16.21 9.51
N HIS A 343 11.20 -15.08 9.75
CA HIS A 343 11.71 -14.71 11.06
C HIS A 343 10.59 -14.43 12.08
N TRP A 344 9.64 -13.54 11.76
CA TRP A 344 8.56 -13.18 12.69
C TRP A 344 7.61 -14.34 13.00
N LEU A 345 7.41 -15.24 12.03
CA LEU A 345 6.63 -16.46 12.19
C LEU A 345 7.40 -17.57 12.91
N LYS A 346 8.73 -17.45 13.05
CA LYS A 346 9.63 -18.51 13.53
C LYS A 346 9.44 -19.82 12.74
N ALA A 347 9.39 -19.70 11.42
CA ALA A 347 9.07 -20.80 10.52
C ALA A 347 10.33 -21.50 9.99
N GLY A 348 10.28 -22.84 9.93
CA GLY A 348 11.40 -23.68 9.49
C GLY A 348 12.60 -23.64 10.44
N GLU A 349 13.75 -24.12 9.95
CA GLU A 349 15.01 -23.99 10.67
C GLU A 349 15.43 -22.51 10.75
N PRO A 350 15.91 -22.04 11.91
CA PRO A 350 16.47 -20.70 12.04
C PRO A 350 17.59 -20.53 11.01
N ASP A 351 17.52 -19.47 10.22
CA ASP A 351 18.65 -19.09 9.37
C ASP A 351 19.75 -18.55 10.29
N PRO A 352 20.89 -19.27 10.45
CA PRO A 352 21.94 -18.87 11.39
C PRO A 352 22.69 -17.61 10.94
N PHE A 353 22.49 -17.17 9.69
CA PHE A 353 23.09 -15.97 9.13
C PHE A 353 22.10 -14.80 9.08
N TYR A 354 20.80 -15.06 9.23
CA TYR A 354 19.79 -14.01 9.36
C TYR A 354 19.91 -13.35 10.73
N ASN A 355 20.36 -12.10 10.74
CA ASN A 355 20.34 -11.26 11.93
C ASN A 355 19.32 -10.15 11.72
N PRO A 356 18.18 -10.11 12.43
CA PRO A 356 17.18 -9.05 12.27
C PRO A 356 17.70 -7.64 12.58
N VAL A 357 18.90 -7.49 13.17
CA VAL A 357 19.60 -6.23 13.40
C VAL A 357 20.57 -5.88 12.25
N ASN A 358 21.06 -6.87 11.50
CA ASN A 358 21.99 -6.68 10.37
C ASN A 358 21.40 -7.06 9.00
N ASP A 359 20.18 -7.62 8.92
CA ASP A 359 19.44 -7.85 7.66
C ASP A 359 18.98 -6.51 7.05
N TYR A 360 19.05 -5.42 7.82
CA TYR A 360 19.03 -4.03 7.33
C TYR A 360 20.32 -3.62 6.58
N VAL A 361 21.31 -4.51 6.50
CA VAL A 361 22.55 -4.37 5.72
C VAL A 361 22.72 -5.64 4.90
N ILE A 362 21.78 -5.93 4.00
CA ILE A 362 22.06 -6.89 2.94
C ILE A 362 22.84 -6.17 1.85
N LEU A 363 23.96 -6.76 1.44
CA LEU A 363 24.68 -6.41 0.23
C LEU A 363 23.67 -6.28 -0.91
N PRO A 364 23.45 -5.06 -1.47
CA PRO A 364 22.40 -4.84 -2.43
C PRO A 364 22.49 -5.87 -3.55
N THR A 365 21.39 -6.55 -3.84
CA THR A 365 21.34 -7.34 -5.06
C THR A 365 21.45 -6.39 -6.25
N ALA A 366 22.01 -6.86 -7.36
CA ALA A 366 22.25 -6.02 -8.53
C ALA A 366 21.02 -5.26 -9.06
N PHE A 367 19.82 -5.67 -8.66
CA PHE A 367 18.51 -5.14 -9.03
C PHE A 367 17.96 -4.03 -8.11
N GLU A 368 18.46 -3.90 -6.88
CA GLU A 368 17.99 -2.92 -5.88
C GLU A 368 18.75 -1.58 -5.96
N MET A 369 19.78 -1.50 -6.80
CA MET A 369 20.58 -0.28 -6.98
C MET A 369 20.05 0.52 -8.18
N GLU A 370 19.73 1.80 -7.99
CA GLU A 370 19.51 2.72 -9.11
C GLU A 370 20.83 2.90 -9.85
N ARG A 371 20.91 2.44 -11.10
CA ARG A 371 22.13 2.55 -11.92
C ARG A 371 21.98 3.61 -13.00
N HIS A 372 22.83 4.63 -12.94
CA HIS A 372 22.95 5.66 -13.97
C HIS A 372 24.28 5.51 -14.70
N LYS A 373 24.24 5.44 -16.04
CA LYS A 373 25.43 5.47 -16.90
C LYS A 373 25.48 6.77 -17.69
N GLU A 374 26.49 7.60 -17.44
CA GLU A 374 26.72 8.82 -18.22
C GLU A 374 28.22 9.02 -18.45
N LYS A 375 28.63 9.23 -19.72
CA LYS A 375 30.01 9.58 -20.12
C LYS A 375 31.13 8.71 -19.52
N GLY A 376 30.93 7.38 -19.46
CA GLY A 376 31.94 6.42 -18.98
C GLY A 376 31.96 6.21 -17.47
N VAL A 377 31.02 6.82 -16.73
CA VAL A 377 30.83 6.65 -15.29
C VAL A 377 29.51 5.92 -15.04
N GLU A 378 29.55 4.86 -14.25
CA GLU A 378 28.40 4.12 -13.72
C GLU A 378 28.25 4.47 -12.24
N VAL A 379 27.10 5.04 -11.86
CA VAL A 379 26.77 5.37 -10.47
C VAL A 379 25.62 4.48 -10.03
N ALA A 380 25.75 3.88 -8.85
CA ALA A 380 24.77 3.01 -8.24
C ALA A 380 24.40 3.54 -6.84
N SER A 381 23.13 3.85 -6.58
CA SER A 381 22.67 4.39 -5.28
C SER A 381 21.62 3.51 -4.60
N LEU A 382 21.62 3.53 -3.25
CA LEU A 382 20.66 2.89 -2.38
C LEU A 382 20.35 3.82 -1.20
N LYS A 383 19.07 3.99 -0.86
CA LYS A 383 18.62 4.70 0.33
C LYS A 383 17.56 3.88 1.05
N GLU A 384 17.77 3.63 2.33
CA GLU A 384 16.86 2.87 3.19
C GLU A 384 16.64 3.56 4.54
N GLU A 385 15.44 3.41 5.11
CA GLU A 385 15.03 4.02 6.37
C GLU A 385 14.17 3.04 7.20
N TRP A 386 14.41 2.95 8.52
CA TRP A 386 13.64 2.09 9.42
C TRP A 386 13.48 2.66 10.83
N GLU A 387 12.54 2.08 11.61
CA GLU A 387 12.26 2.44 13.01
C GLU A 387 12.33 1.20 13.91
N ILE A 388 13.14 1.28 14.97
CA ILE A 388 13.26 0.25 16.00
C ILE A 388 12.55 0.74 17.27
N ILE A 389 11.59 -0.03 17.77
CA ILE A 389 10.87 0.28 19.01
C ILE A 389 11.47 -0.53 20.15
N SER A 390 12.26 0.12 21.00
CA SER A 390 12.88 -0.51 22.18
C SER A 390 11.90 -0.56 23.34
N LYS A 391 11.75 -1.75 23.96
CA LYS A 391 11.05 -1.88 25.23
C LYS A 391 11.94 -1.31 26.33
N VAL A 392 11.56 -0.12 26.82
CA VAL A 392 12.09 0.61 27.98
C VAL A 392 13.25 -0.10 28.69
N GLN A 393 14.46 0.42 28.50
CA GLN A 393 15.50 0.38 29.52
C GLN A 393 16.07 1.80 29.67
N ASP A 394 16.01 2.29 30.91
CA ASP A 394 16.74 3.46 31.38
C ASP A 394 18.22 3.28 31.07
N ASP A 395 18.71 3.93 30.03
CA ASP A 395 20.10 4.37 29.95
C ASP A 395 20.21 5.59 29.04
N GLN A 396 21.00 6.55 29.50
CA GLN A 396 21.11 7.92 29.00
C GLN A 396 21.14 8.02 27.46
N SER A 397 20.06 8.52 26.86
CA SER A 397 20.00 8.75 25.41
C SER A 397 20.85 9.95 25.02
N SER A 398 21.78 9.74 24.09
CA SER A 398 22.58 10.83 23.51
C SER A 398 21.70 11.69 22.62
N THR A 399 21.78 13.02 22.79
CA THR A 399 20.95 14.02 22.09
C THR A 399 21.43 14.37 20.67
N ALA A 400 22.40 13.63 20.13
CA ALA A 400 23.00 13.91 18.82
C ALA A 400 22.89 12.68 17.90
N ASP A 401 22.72 12.93 16.59
CA ASP A 401 22.78 11.90 15.56
C ASP A 401 24.13 11.15 15.66
N LYS A 402 24.08 9.83 15.69
CA LYS A 402 25.27 8.99 15.54
C LYS A 402 25.43 8.64 14.08
N VAL A 403 26.44 9.21 13.45
CA VAL A 403 26.78 8.95 12.04
C VAL A 403 27.97 8.00 12.00
N CYS A 404 27.83 6.90 11.26
CA CYS A 404 28.92 6.01 10.90
C CYS A 404 29.01 5.96 9.39
N SER A 405 30.20 6.19 8.84
CA SER A 405 30.45 6.07 7.41
C SER A 405 31.58 5.10 7.14
N ILE A 406 31.45 4.34 6.05
CA ILE A 406 32.49 3.48 5.51
C ILE A 406 32.69 3.83 4.04
N SER A 407 33.94 3.86 3.62
CA SER A 407 34.32 4.13 2.23
C SER A 407 35.33 3.08 1.78
N VAL A 408 35.12 2.51 0.60
CA VAL A 408 36.03 1.53 0.01
C VAL A 408 36.30 1.97 -1.42
N SER A 409 37.57 2.15 -1.76
CA SER A 409 38.02 2.41 -3.12
C SER A 409 38.92 1.30 -3.61
N GLN A 410 38.83 1.02 -4.91
CA GLN A 410 39.64 0.02 -5.60
C GLN A 410 40.08 0.59 -6.95
N GLU A 411 41.40 0.61 -7.17
CA GLU A 411 42.02 0.91 -8.45
C GLU A 411 42.27 -0.40 -9.22
N GLY A 412 41.72 -0.50 -10.43
CA GLY A 412 41.92 -1.65 -11.31
C GLY A 412 43.11 -1.50 -12.26
N ALA A 413 43.57 -2.61 -12.83
CA ALA A 413 44.81 -2.70 -13.61
C ALA A 413 44.86 -1.87 -14.91
N ASN A 414 43.77 -1.20 -15.30
CA ASN A 414 43.63 -0.44 -16.55
C ASN A 414 43.05 0.98 -16.35
N GLN A 415 43.52 1.74 -15.35
CA GLN A 415 42.98 3.08 -15.00
C GLN A 415 41.47 3.12 -14.65
N SER A 416 40.85 1.95 -14.47
CA SER A 416 39.48 1.83 -13.97
C SER A 416 39.45 2.15 -12.48
N TYR A 417 38.52 2.99 -12.05
CA TYR A 417 38.38 3.42 -10.66
C TYR A 417 36.99 3.05 -10.16
N SER A 418 36.90 2.39 -9.00
CA SER A 418 35.62 2.17 -8.32
C SER A 418 35.70 2.62 -6.87
N GLU A 419 34.70 3.38 -6.43
CA GLU A 419 34.58 3.86 -5.07
C GLU A 419 33.16 3.65 -4.57
N ALA A 420 33.01 3.14 -3.35
CA ALA A 420 31.75 2.97 -2.68
C ALA A 420 31.78 3.65 -1.32
N HIS A 421 30.74 4.43 -1.02
CA HIS A 421 30.50 5.09 0.25
C HIS A 421 29.17 4.61 0.82
N ALA A 422 29.15 4.21 2.08
CA ALA A 422 27.93 3.97 2.81
C ALA A 422 27.93 4.77 4.11
N THR A 423 26.79 5.36 4.45
CA THR A 423 26.58 6.17 5.65
C THR A 423 25.34 5.69 6.36
N VAL A 424 25.51 5.28 7.61
CA VAL A 424 24.41 4.96 8.53
C VAL A 424 24.26 6.13 9.50
N ILE A 425 23.05 6.65 9.62
CA ILE A 425 22.68 7.71 10.53
C ILE A 425 21.68 7.12 11.52
N VAL A 426 22.02 7.11 12.81
CA VAL A 426 21.12 6.74 13.89
C VAL A 426 20.68 8.03 14.57
N HIS A 427 19.41 8.37 14.43
CA HIS A 427 18.83 9.54 15.04
C HIS A 427 18.59 9.33 16.55
N PRO A 428 18.56 10.40 17.36
CA PRO A 428 18.20 10.33 18.77
C PRO A 428 16.86 9.63 18.97
N ASP A 429 16.77 8.84 20.04
CA ASP A 429 15.51 8.22 20.45
C ASP A 429 14.47 9.30 20.75
N SER A 430 13.32 9.20 20.09
CA SER A 430 12.17 10.06 20.31
C SER A 430 10.96 9.19 20.63
N GLU A 431 10.42 9.34 21.84
CA GLU A 431 9.24 8.61 22.31
C GLU A 431 9.38 7.07 22.29
N GLY A 432 10.59 6.53 22.51
CA GLY A 432 10.85 5.09 22.51
C GLY A 432 10.99 4.49 21.10
N LYS A 433 11.23 5.34 20.10
CA LYS A 433 11.47 4.99 18.71
C LYS A 433 12.86 5.46 18.31
N GLN A 434 13.71 4.52 17.93
CA GLN A 434 15.01 4.80 17.33
C GLN A 434 14.89 4.77 15.81
N HIS A 435 15.10 5.91 15.16
CA HIS A 435 15.08 6.03 13.71
C HIS A 435 16.49 5.85 13.14
N VAL A 436 16.62 5.03 12.09
CA VAL A 436 17.89 4.73 11.44
C VAL A 436 17.75 4.89 9.93
N GLN A 437 18.71 5.57 9.32
CA GLN A 437 18.81 5.82 7.88
C GLN A 437 20.12 5.24 7.34
N LEU A 438 20.07 4.56 6.20
CA LEU A 438 21.22 4.09 5.44
C LEU A 438 21.23 4.75 4.06
N ASN A 439 22.34 5.40 3.71
CA ASN A 439 22.60 5.92 2.36
C ASN A 439 23.85 5.24 1.82
N ALA A 440 23.76 4.55 0.68
CA ALA A 440 24.91 3.97 -0.01
C ALA A 440 25.01 4.47 -1.46
N LEU A 441 26.24 4.77 -1.89
CA LEU A 441 26.58 5.26 -3.21
C LEU A 441 27.82 4.51 -3.69
N ALA A 442 27.78 3.94 -4.88
CA ALA A 442 28.93 3.38 -5.56
C ALA A 442 29.12 4.08 -6.91
N VAL A 443 30.36 4.36 -7.28
CA VAL A 443 30.75 4.99 -8.53
C VAL A 443 31.85 4.14 -9.15
N SER A 444 31.67 3.69 -10.38
CA SER A 444 32.70 3.06 -11.19
C SER A 444 32.95 3.83 -12.48
N VAL A 445 34.22 4.01 -12.83
CA VAL A 445 34.68 4.66 -14.05
C VAL A 445 35.44 3.62 -14.85
N ASP A 446 34.91 3.27 -16.03
CA ASP A 446 35.62 2.41 -16.98
C ASP A 446 36.53 3.29 -17.85
N ALA A 447 37.80 2.88 -18.00
CA ALA A 447 38.67 3.50 -19.00
C ALA A 447 38.11 3.18 -20.39
N SER A 448 37.93 4.21 -21.22
CA SER A 448 37.33 4.12 -22.56
C SER A 448 38.23 3.46 -23.59
#